data_AF-A0A1G0LDA7-F1
#
_entry.id   AF-A0A1G0LDA7-F1
#
_cell.length_a   1.000
_cell.length_b   1.000
_cell.length_c   1.000
_cell.angle_alpha   90.00
_cell.angle_beta   90.00
_cell.angle_gamma   90.00
#
_symmetry.space_group_name_H-M   'P 1'
#
loop_
_entity.id
_entity.type
_entity.pdbx_description
1 polymer ?
#
loop_
_entity_poly.entity_id
_entity_poly.type
_entity_poly.pdbx_seq_one_letter_code
_entity_poly.pdbx_strand_id
1 'polypeptide(L)'
;MMRTTDDLVMGANSITFSDVDGSTITYSLSGENLMRNSQALANHVTALSFTYQDADGAATAIAANVRYITVFITLMENKVTSSLQDTVFLRNVA
;
A
#
# COMPACT_ATOMS: atom_id res chain seq x y z
N MET A 1 -5.83 -21.94 -9.45
CA MET A 1 -6.06 -21.80 -8.00
C MET A 1 -7.18 -20.77 -7.83
N MET A 2 -8.26 -21.11 -7.14
CA MET A 2 -9.48 -20.32 -7.06
C MET A 2 -9.31 -19.26 -5.96
N ARG A 3 -9.39 -17.96 -6.29
CA ARG A 3 -9.41 -16.84 -5.32
C ARG A 3 -10.74 -16.88 -4.56
N THR A 4 -10.73 -17.19 -3.27
CA THR A 4 -11.99 -17.33 -2.48
C THR A 4 -12.04 -16.50 -1.20
N THR A 5 -11.14 -15.54 -1.01
CA THR A 5 -11.19 -14.54 0.08
C THR A 5 -10.44 -13.31 -0.42
N ASP A 6 -10.93 -12.10 -0.13
CA ASP A 6 -10.32 -10.85 -0.62
C ASP A 6 -8.80 -10.85 -0.40
N ASP A 7 -8.04 -11.05 -1.49
CA ASP A 7 -6.57 -11.08 -1.47
C ASP A 7 -5.97 -9.74 -1.02
N LEU A 8 -6.79 -8.71 -0.81
CA LEU A 8 -6.43 -7.37 -0.42
C LEU A 8 -7.28 -6.93 0.77
N VAL A 9 -6.61 -6.59 1.87
CA VAL A 9 -7.18 -5.88 3.01
C VAL A 9 -6.71 -4.43 2.95
N MET A 10 -7.67 -3.54 2.78
CA MET A 10 -7.45 -2.10 2.61
C MET A 10 -7.37 -1.41 3.97
N GLY A 11 -6.33 -0.62 4.18
CA GLY A 11 -6.23 0.33 5.29
C GLY A 11 -5.66 1.67 4.81
N ALA A 12 -5.92 2.73 5.57
CA ALA A 12 -5.47 4.07 5.20
C ALA A 12 -3.95 4.22 5.28
N ASN A 13 -3.32 3.62 6.30
CA ASN A 13 -1.88 3.68 6.59
C ASN A 13 -1.24 2.29 6.72
N SER A 14 -1.98 1.25 6.34
CA SER A 14 -1.51 -0.12 6.22
C SER A 14 -2.21 -0.80 5.07
N ILE A 15 -1.52 -1.67 4.36
CA ILE A 15 -2.10 -2.52 3.31
C ILE A 15 -1.61 -3.94 3.53
N THR A 16 -2.53 -4.90 3.47
CA THR A 16 -2.20 -6.33 3.55
C THR A 16 -2.73 -7.03 2.32
N PHE A 17 -1.94 -7.90 1.70
CA PHE A 17 -2.39 -8.71 0.59
C PHE A 17 -1.68 -10.05 0.52
N SER A 18 -2.29 -11.01 -0.17
CA SER A 18 -1.64 -12.27 -0.52
C SER A 18 -0.88 -12.10 -1.83
N ASP A 19 0.42 -12.36 -1.83
CA ASP A 19 1.26 -12.35 -3.02
C ASP A 19 0.99 -13.58 -3.92
N VAL A 20 1.57 -13.61 -5.12
CA VAL A 20 1.42 -14.68 -6.12
C VAL A 20 1.82 -16.07 -5.60
N ASP A 21 2.71 -16.12 -4.61
CA ASP A 21 3.14 -17.35 -3.94
C ASP A 21 2.22 -17.74 -2.76
N GLY A 22 1.12 -17.01 -2.54
CA GLY A 22 0.20 -17.21 -1.42
C GLY A 22 0.69 -16.68 -0.08
N SER A 23 1.85 -16.01 -0.04
CA SER A 23 2.39 -15.40 1.17
C SER A 23 1.68 -14.09 1.50
N THR A 24 1.24 -13.92 2.75
CA THR A 24 0.68 -12.66 3.21
C THR A 24 1.78 -11.61 3.41
N ILE A 25 1.64 -10.47 2.75
CA ILE A 25 2.50 -9.30 2.86
C ILE A 25 1.71 -8.15 3.45
N THR A 26 2.27 -7.50 4.46
CA THR A 26 1.73 -6.29 5.06
C THR A 26 2.75 -5.17 4.96
N TYR A 27 2.33 -4.02 4.45
CA TYR A 27 3.09 -2.77 4.59
C TYR A 27 2.37 -1.88 5.59
N SER A 28 3.12 -1.32 6.54
CA SER A 28 2.56 -0.48 7.59
C SER A 28 3.62 0.45 8.17
N LEU A 29 3.18 1.57 8.73
CA LEU A 29 4.04 2.45 9.52
C LEU A 29 4.03 2.00 11.00
N SER A 30 5.20 1.76 11.59
CA SER A 30 5.37 1.45 13.00
C SER A 30 6.34 2.44 13.64
N GLY A 31 5.81 3.37 14.43
CA GLY A 31 6.55 4.57 14.81
C GLY A 31 6.93 5.38 13.57
N GLU A 32 8.23 5.59 13.36
CA GLU A 32 8.77 6.26 12.16
C GLU A 32 9.35 5.28 11.13
N ASN A 33 9.09 3.98 11.28
CA ASN A 33 9.63 2.95 10.39
C ASN A 33 8.55 2.43 9.45
N LEU A 34 8.78 2.54 8.14
CA LEU A 34 8.03 1.80 7.15
C LEU A 34 8.45 0.34 7.22
N MET A 35 7.49 -0.53 7.50
CA MET A 35 7.71 -1.96 7.65
C MET A 35 7.12 -2.72 6.47
N ARG A 36 7.78 -3.81 6.07
CA ARG A 36 7.18 -4.93 5.31
C ARG A 36 7.19 -6.15 6.23
N ASN A 37 6.01 -6.56 6.68
CA ASN A 37 5.85 -7.52 7.77
C ASN A 37 6.69 -7.06 8.98
N SER A 38 7.71 -7.83 9.37
CA SER A 38 8.61 -7.51 10.48
C SER A 38 9.93 -6.86 10.05
N GLN A 39 10.13 -6.59 8.75
CA GLN A 39 11.35 -5.98 8.23
C GLN A 39 11.17 -4.47 8.07
N ALA A 40 12.08 -3.68 8.63
CA ALA A 40 12.14 -2.24 8.36
C ALA A 40 12.71 -2.00 6.95
N LEU A 41 12.00 -1.19 6.15
CA LEU A 41 12.40 -0.80 4.80
C LEU A 41 12.96 0.62 4.74
N ALA A 42 12.39 1.52 5.56
CA ALA A 42 12.83 2.90 5.68
C ALA A 42 12.55 3.41 7.10
N ASN A 43 13.36 4.36 7.56
CA ASN A 43 13.19 5.08 8.83
C ASN A 43 12.83 6.55 8.55
N HIS A 44 12.51 7.28 9.62
CA HIS A 44 12.11 8.70 9.57
C HIS A 44 10.90 8.99 8.68
N VAL A 45 10.04 7.98 8.48
CA VAL A 45 8.78 8.11 7.76
C VAL A 45 7.75 8.72 8.70
N THR A 46 7.27 9.90 8.36
CA THR A 46 6.31 10.66 9.18
C THR A 46 4.87 10.52 8.68
N ALA A 47 4.68 10.12 7.43
CA ALA A 47 3.36 9.80 6.89
C ALA A 47 3.45 8.64 5.89
N LEU A 48 2.44 7.79 5.93
CA LEU A 48 2.16 6.75 4.95
C LEU A 48 0.66 6.75 4.70
N SER A 49 0.24 6.84 3.44
CA SER A 49 -1.16 6.71 3.07
C SER A 49 -1.36 5.95 1.77
N PHE A 50 -2.46 5.21 1.70
CA PHE A 50 -2.91 4.48 0.53
C PHE A 50 -4.26 5.02 0.05
N THR A 51 -4.36 5.32 -1.23
CA THR A 51 -5.62 5.66 -1.90
C THR A 51 -5.97 4.57 -2.90
N TYR A 52 -7.15 4.00 -2.75
CA TYR A 52 -7.61 2.87 -3.55
C TYR A 52 -8.63 3.36 -4.57
N GLN A 53 -8.38 3.07 -5.85
CA GLN A 53 -9.18 3.58 -6.95
C GLN A 53 -9.69 2.45 -7.83
N ASP A 54 -10.88 2.63 -8.39
CA ASP A 54 -11.49 1.71 -9.35
C ASP A 54 -10.99 1.92 -10.78
N ALA A 55 -11.65 1.27 -11.76
CA ALA A 55 -11.26 1.32 -13.17
C ALA A 55 -11.37 2.72 -13.79
N ASP A 56 -12.23 3.59 -13.23
CA ASP A 56 -12.43 4.96 -13.70
C ASP A 56 -11.49 5.95 -12.98
N GLY A 57 -10.63 5.45 -12.08
CA GLY A 57 -9.76 6.26 -11.23
C GLY A 57 -10.49 6.89 -10.03
N ALA A 58 -11.74 6.52 -9.77
CA ALA A 58 -12.49 7.04 -8.64
C ALA A 58 -12.16 6.27 -7.36
N ALA A 59 -12.14 6.96 -6.22
CA ALA A 59 -11.86 6.32 -4.94
C ALA A 59 -12.92 5.27 -4.60
N THR A 60 -12.48 4.09 -4.14
CA THR A 60 -13.37 2.98 -3.78
C THR A 60 -13.01 2.41 -2.41
N ALA A 61 -14.04 2.01 -1.66
CA ALA A 61 -13.91 1.28 -0.40
C ALA A 61 -14.08 -0.25 -0.59
N ILE A 62 -14.29 -0.70 -1.83
CA ILE A 62 -14.57 -2.10 -2.16
C ILE A 62 -13.31 -2.73 -2.75
N ALA A 63 -12.68 -3.65 -2.02
CA ALA A 63 -11.43 -4.30 -2.43
C ALA A 63 -11.50 -4.96 -3.81
N ALA A 64 -12.61 -5.63 -4.12
CA ALA A 64 -12.84 -6.26 -5.44
C ALA A 64 -12.83 -5.27 -6.61
N ASN A 65 -13.14 -3.99 -6.36
CA ASN A 65 -13.19 -2.94 -7.37
C ASN A 65 -11.84 -2.24 -7.57
N VAL A 66 -10.87 -2.44 -6.68
CA VAL A 66 -9.56 -1.76 -6.77
C VAL A 66 -8.82 -2.15 -8.06
N ARG A 67 -8.37 -1.14 -8.81
CA ARG A 67 -7.54 -1.27 -10.01
C ARG A 67 -6.23 -0.51 -9.89
N TYR A 68 -6.24 0.60 -9.17
CA TYR A 68 -5.05 1.40 -8.86
C TYR A 68 -4.92 1.63 -7.37
N ILE A 69 -3.68 1.64 -6.90
CA ILE A 69 -3.34 2.01 -5.53
C ILE A 69 -2.27 3.10 -5.62
N THR A 70 -2.62 4.29 -5.15
CA THR A 70 -1.66 5.38 -5.00
C THR A 70 -1.12 5.36 -3.59
N VAL A 71 0.20 5.23 -3.49
CA VAL A 71 0.95 5.25 -2.24
C VAL A 71 1.56 6.63 -2.09
N PHE A 72 1.43 7.21 -0.91
CA PHE A 72 2.12 8.44 -0.55
C PHE A 72 2.93 8.22 0.73
N ILE A 73 4.19 8.63 0.69
CA ILE A 73 5.14 8.50 1.79
C ILE A 73 5.78 9.86 2.02
N THR A 74 5.82 10.31 3.27
CA THR A 74 6.60 11.48 3.69
C THR A 74 7.71 11.05 4.62
N LEU A 75 8.93 11.49 4.32
CA LEU A 75 10.09 11.35 5.18
C LEU A 75 10.50 12.73 5.71
N MET A 76 10.94 12.77 6.96
CA MET A 76 11.52 13.98 7.55
C MET A 76 12.84 13.66 8.23
N GLU A 77 13.92 14.22 7.72
CA GLU A 77 15.25 14.07 8.32
C GLU A 77 15.88 15.46 8.48
N ASN A 78 16.38 15.77 9.68
CA ASN A 78 16.99 17.08 9.99
C ASN A 78 16.11 18.29 9.59
N LYS A 79 14.78 18.16 9.77
CA LYS A 79 13.76 19.16 9.39
C LYS A 79 13.60 19.37 7.88
N VAL A 80 14.28 18.59 7.06
CA VAL A 80 14.05 18.54 5.61
C VAL A 80 12.97 17.50 5.35
N THR A 81 11.91 17.91 4.65
CA THR A 81 10.82 17.02 4.27
C THR A 81 10.99 16.59 2.82
N SER A 82 10.83 15.30 2.55
CA SER A 82 10.77 14.73 1.20
C SER A 82 9.53 13.86 1.10
N SER A 83 8.84 13.90 -0.04
CA SER A 83 7.67 13.06 -0.29
C SER A 83 7.84 12.26 -1.56
N LEU A 84 7.35 11.03 -1.53
CA LEU A 84 7.25 10.15 -2.68
C LEU A 84 5.78 9.81 -2.88
N GLN A 85 5.31 9.93 -4.11
CA GLN A 85 4.02 9.44 -4.53
C GLN A 85 4.22 8.52 -5.72
N ASP A 86 3.59 7.35 -5.67
CA ASP A 86 3.59 6.41 -6.78
C ASP A 86 2.21 5.75 -6.92
N THR A 87 1.82 5.41 -8.14
CA THR A 87 0.57 4.72 -8.42
C THR A 87 0.88 3.38 -9.06
N VAL A 88 0.54 2.32 -8.35
CA VAL A 88 0.68 0.96 -8.84
C VAL A 88 -0.65 0.45 -9.37
N PHE A 89 -0.57 -0.41 -10.39
CA PHE A 89 -1.72 -1.06 -11.00
C PHE A 89 -1.51 -2.57 -11.01
N LEU A 90 -2.61 -3.30 -11.18
CA LEU A 90 -2.60 -4.75 -11.27
C LEU A 90 -1.71 -5.21 -12.44
N ARG A 91 -0.79 -6.15 -12.16
CA ARG A 91 0.25 -6.65 -13.09
C ARG A 91 -0.31 -7.29 -14.38
N ASN A 92 -1.62 -7.53 -14.48
CA ASN A 92 -2.25 -8.35 -15.52
C ASN A 92 -3.54 -7.77 -16.12
N VAL A 93 -3.75 -6.45 -16.07
CA VAL A 93 -4.86 -5.80 -16.79
C VAL A 93 -4.27 -5.11 -18.00
N ALA A 94 -4.41 -5.77 -19.15
CA ALA A 94 -4.26 -5.15 -20.47
C ALA A 94 -5.63 -4.66 -20.94
#